data_AF-A0A179SAU2-F1
#
_entry.id   AF-A0A179SAU2-F1
#
_cell.length_a   1.000
_cell.length_b   1.000
_cell.length_c   1.000
_cell.angle_alpha   90.00
_cell.angle_beta   90.00
_cell.angle_gamma   90.00
#
_symmetry.space_group_name_H-M   'P 1'
#
loop_
_entity.id
_entity.type
_entity.pdbx_description
1 polymer ?
#
loop_
_entity_poly.entity_id
_entity_poly.type
_entity_poly.pdbx_seq_one_letter_code
_entity_poly.pdbx_strand_id
1 'polypeptide(L)'
;MPLPISNSRQVAVWDGAAERVVAIADLAASLGADALIRLHEADFSELAGVGRDLVHFNLERTINRVGLRYALLPIRRPGRRRPGGPEELPVLDPGRFRTGLCVAVRQGVPVTAVTPDLFAASLPTIRDADSLAAALVRRYGGLFPDLAPAEIVARGCAVTRLRLDEA
;
A
#
# COMPACT_ATOMS: atom_id res chain seq x y z
N MET A 1 14.98 -15.52 -4.91
CA MET A 1 15.34 -14.08 -4.98
C MET A 1 14.12 -13.24 -4.61
N PRO A 2 14.30 -12.15 -3.87
CA PRO A 2 13.19 -11.26 -3.49
C PRO A 2 12.65 -10.52 -4.71
N LEU A 3 11.35 -10.23 -4.71
CA LEU A 3 10.72 -9.44 -5.79
C LEU A 3 11.21 -7.99 -5.76
N PRO A 4 11.31 -7.33 -6.94
CA PRO A 4 11.64 -5.92 -6.99
C PRO A 4 10.56 -5.10 -6.29
N ILE A 5 11.00 -4.17 -5.43
CA ILE A 5 10.12 -3.21 -4.78
C ILE A 5 9.99 -2.00 -5.70
N SER A 6 8.76 -1.48 -5.87
CA SER A 6 8.57 -0.21 -6.59
C SER A 6 9.29 0.91 -5.84
N ASN A 7 10.33 1.47 -6.45
CA ASN A 7 11.17 2.53 -5.91
C ASN A 7 11.18 3.79 -6.80
N SER A 8 10.13 3.94 -7.63
CA SER A 8 9.97 5.15 -8.44
C SER A 8 10.06 6.37 -7.53
N ARG A 9 10.76 7.42 -8.01
CA ARG A 9 10.91 8.69 -7.30
C ARG A 9 9.82 9.69 -7.67
N GLN A 10 8.99 9.34 -8.64
CA GLN A 10 7.95 10.19 -9.20
C GLN A 10 6.60 9.48 -9.18
N VAL A 11 5.55 10.28 -9.22
CA VAL A 11 4.17 9.80 -9.33
C VAL A 11 3.33 10.84 -10.06
N ALA A 12 2.27 10.41 -10.74
CA ALA A 12 1.27 11.33 -11.25
C ALA A 12 0.25 11.63 -10.14
N VAL A 13 -0.19 12.88 -10.05
CA VAL A 13 -1.27 13.30 -9.15
C VAL A 13 -2.35 14.02 -9.93
N TRP A 14 -3.60 13.80 -9.53
CA TRP A 14 -4.74 14.56 -10.02
C TRP A 14 -5.02 15.73 -9.08
N ASP A 15 -4.99 16.97 -9.56
CA ASP A 15 -5.22 18.17 -8.73
C ASP A 15 -6.66 18.71 -8.77
N GLY A 16 -7.57 18.00 -9.44
CA GLY A 16 -8.94 18.46 -9.68
C GLY A 16 -9.17 18.91 -11.12
N ALA A 17 -8.14 19.40 -11.80
CA ALA A 17 -8.22 19.92 -13.15
C ALA A 17 -7.34 19.16 -14.15
N ALA A 18 -6.14 18.72 -13.72
CA ALA A 18 -5.18 18.04 -14.57
C ALA A 18 -4.37 16.97 -13.81
N GLU A 19 -3.76 16.07 -14.58
CA GLU A 19 -2.70 15.19 -14.10
C GLU A 19 -1.35 15.92 -14.19
N ARG A 20 -0.58 15.91 -13.11
CA ARG A 20 0.81 16.41 -13.10
C ARG A 20 1.75 15.39 -12.46
N VAL A 21 2.99 15.35 -12.96
CA VAL A 21 4.04 14.49 -12.39
C VAL A 21 4.79 15.27 -11.32
N VAL A 22 4.95 14.67 -10.15
CA VAL A 22 5.64 15.27 -9.00
C VAL A 22 6.65 14.29 -8.41
N ALA A 23 7.66 14.81 -7.70
CA ALA A 23 8.49 13.98 -6.86
C ALA A 23 7.68 13.48 -5.66
N ILE A 24 7.89 12.23 -5.27
CA ILE A 24 7.19 11.62 -4.13
C ILE A 24 7.57 12.31 -2.83
N ALA A 25 8.83 12.73 -2.68
CA ALA A 25 9.30 13.44 -1.51
C ALA A 25 8.56 14.78 -1.33
N ASP A 26 8.43 15.56 -2.41
CA ASP A 26 7.71 16.84 -2.39
C ASP A 26 6.23 16.64 -2.09
N LEU A 27 5.62 15.60 -2.68
CA LEU A 27 4.24 15.24 -2.39
C LEU A 27 4.05 14.86 -0.92
N ALA A 28 4.89 13.98 -0.37
CA ALA A 28 4.82 13.58 1.04
C ALA A 28 4.98 14.79 1.97
N ALA A 29 5.98 15.63 1.71
CA ALA A 29 6.20 16.85 2.47
C ALA A 29 4.98 17.80 2.43
N SER A 30 4.35 17.97 1.26
CA SER A 30 3.15 18.80 1.11
C SER A 30 1.94 18.28 1.90
N LEU A 31 1.93 16.99 2.24
CA LEU A 31 0.89 16.32 3.03
C LEU A 31 1.27 16.16 4.50
N GLY A 32 2.38 16.76 4.95
CA GLY A 32 2.87 16.64 6.33
C GLY A 32 3.32 15.22 6.71
N ALA A 33 3.84 14.46 5.73
CA ALA A 33 4.30 13.09 5.90
C ALA A 33 5.74 12.91 5.40
N ASP A 34 6.41 11.88 5.89
CA ASP A 34 7.76 11.50 5.45
C ASP A 34 7.73 10.62 4.19
N ALA A 35 6.65 9.87 4.00
CA ALA A 35 6.48 8.93 2.89
C ALA A 35 5.00 8.65 2.58
N LEU A 36 4.76 7.91 1.50
CA LEU A 36 3.41 7.60 1.02
C LEU A 36 3.12 6.10 1.14
N ILE A 37 1.91 5.76 1.58
CA ILE A 37 1.29 4.45 1.39
C ILE A 37 0.17 4.62 0.37
N ARG A 38 0.27 3.89 -0.74
CA ARG A 38 -0.69 3.98 -1.84
C ARG A 38 -1.63 2.79 -1.73
N LEU A 39 -2.92 3.06 -1.66
CA LEU A 39 -3.96 2.06 -1.57
C LEU A 39 -4.74 2.03 -2.87
N HIS A 40 -5.20 0.85 -3.29
CA HIS A 40 -6.22 0.82 -4.33
C HIS A 40 -7.46 1.55 -3.83
N GLU A 41 -8.20 2.21 -4.74
CA GLU A 41 -9.41 2.97 -4.41
C GLU A 41 -10.37 2.19 -3.50
N ALA A 42 -10.62 0.91 -3.80
CA ALA A 42 -11.47 0.06 -2.98
C ALA A 42 -10.93 -0.13 -1.56
N ASP A 43 -9.61 -0.32 -1.40
CA ASP A 43 -8.99 -0.46 -0.08
C ASP A 43 -8.97 0.89 0.69
N PHE A 44 -8.84 2.01 -0.02
CA PHE A 44 -8.85 3.34 0.57
C PHE A 44 -10.23 3.71 1.12
N SER A 45 -11.31 3.40 0.39
CA SER A 45 -12.68 3.66 0.83
C SER A 45 -13.00 2.97 2.16
N GLU A 46 -12.43 1.79 2.40
CA GLU A 46 -12.60 1.03 3.65
C GLU A 46 -11.92 1.68 4.86
N LEU A 47 -11.01 2.65 4.66
CA LEU A 47 -10.37 3.38 5.77
C LEU A 47 -11.37 4.18 6.61
N ALA A 48 -12.57 4.48 6.09
CA ALA A 48 -13.61 5.15 6.85
C ALA A 48 -14.11 4.30 8.04
N GLY A 49 -14.05 2.97 7.92
CA GLY A 49 -14.40 2.03 8.99
C GLY A 49 -13.26 1.73 9.97
N VAL A 50 -12.06 2.28 9.73
CA VAL A 50 -10.87 2.01 10.54
C VAL A 50 -10.69 3.10 11.59
N GLY A 51 -10.57 2.68 12.84
CA GLY A 51 -10.28 3.54 13.98
C GLY A 51 -8.85 4.09 13.99
N ARG A 52 -8.25 4.15 15.18
CA ARG A 52 -6.93 4.75 15.36
C ARG A 52 -5.78 3.84 14.92
N ASP A 53 -5.91 2.54 15.09
CA ASP A 53 -4.86 1.59 14.72
C ASP A 53 -5.19 0.92 13.39
N LEU A 54 -4.21 0.91 12.49
CA LEU A 54 -4.30 0.28 11.17
C LEU A 54 -3.12 -0.68 10.96
N VAL A 55 -3.43 -1.88 10.49
CA VAL A 55 -2.47 -2.84 9.97
C VAL A 55 -2.58 -2.85 8.44
N HIS A 56 -1.48 -2.46 7.80
CA HIS A 56 -1.33 -2.51 6.35
C HIS A 56 -0.44 -3.68 5.95
N PHE A 57 -0.89 -4.45 4.96
CA PHE A 57 -0.16 -5.61 4.44
C PHE A 57 0.41 -5.31 3.04
N ASN A 58 1.71 -5.52 2.87
CA ASN A 58 2.40 -5.54 1.57
C ASN A 58 2.88 -6.97 1.26
N LEU A 59 3.10 -7.29 -0.02
CA LEU A 59 3.68 -8.58 -0.42
C LEU A 59 5.14 -8.67 0.01
N GLU A 60 5.53 -9.78 0.64
CA GLU A 60 6.91 -10.17 1.00
C GLU A 60 7.66 -9.16 1.89
N ARG A 61 7.97 -7.99 1.35
CA ARG A 61 8.77 -6.94 1.98
C ARG A 61 8.17 -5.55 1.75
N THR A 62 8.47 -4.65 2.68
CA THR A 62 8.20 -3.22 2.56
C THR A 62 9.43 -2.40 2.92
N ILE A 63 9.52 -1.19 2.35
CA ILE A 63 10.51 -0.18 2.74
C ILE A 63 10.00 0.73 3.86
N ASN A 64 8.82 0.46 4.40
CA ASN A 64 8.28 1.24 5.51
C ASN A 64 9.19 1.18 6.73
N ARG A 65 9.27 2.29 7.48
CA ARG A 65 10.15 2.43 8.63
C ARG A 65 9.37 2.93 9.84
N VAL A 66 9.65 2.30 10.98
CA VAL A 66 9.13 2.72 12.29
C VAL A 66 9.60 4.15 12.59
N GLY A 67 8.71 4.96 13.14
CA GLY A 67 8.97 6.36 13.49
C GLY A 67 8.66 7.36 12.39
N LEU A 68 8.38 6.91 11.16
CA LEU A 68 8.00 7.80 10.06
C LEU A 68 6.48 7.98 9.98
N ARG A 69 6.07 9.19 9.59
CA ARG A 69 4.68 9.53 9.26
C ARG A 69 4.42 9.22 7.79
N TYR A 70 3.28 8.58 7.54
CA TYR A 70 2.83 8.21 6.21
C TYR A 70 1.54 8.93 5.87
N ALA A 71 1.46 9.44 4.64
CA ALA A 71 0.19 9.79 4.03
C ALA A 71 -0.34 8.55 3.28
N LEU A 72 -1.56 8.14 3.58
CA LEU A 72 -2.29 7.08 2.92
C LEU A 72 -3.17 7.72 1.85
N LEU A 73 -2.99 7.34 0.58
CA LEU A 73 -3.70 7.94 -0.56
C LEU A 73 -4.31 6.88 -1.47
N PRO A 74 -5.46 7.18 -2.11
CA PRO A 74 -6.03 6.31 -3.12
C PRO A 74 -5.26 6.43 -4.44
N ILE A 75 -5.09 5.29 -5.10
CA ILE A 75 -4.69 5.17 -6.49
C ILE A 75 -5.95 5.30 -7.33
N ARG A 76 -6.13 6.45 -7.99
CA ARG A 76 -7.22 6.67 -8.95
C ARG A 76 -7.06 5.80 -10.19
N ARG A 77 -5.82 5.70 -10.67
CA ARG A 77 -5.46 4.89 -11.84
C ARG A 77 -4.16 4.13 -11.56
N PRO A 78 -4.16 2.78 -11.62
CA PRO A 78 -2.97 2.01 -11.38
C PRO A 78 -1.93 2.26 -12.46
N GLY A 79 -0.66 2.27 -12.05
CA GLY A 79 0.47 2.28 -12.98
C GLY A 79 0.55 0.97 -13.75
N ARG A 80 1.22 0.98 -14.90
CA ARG A 80 1.38 -0.19 -15.76
C ARG A 80 2.80 -0.25 -16.30
N ARG A 81 3.31 -1.46 -16.47
CA ARG A 81 4.57 -1.71 -17.15
C ARG A 81 4.28 -2.46 -18.45
N ARG A 82 4.44 -1.81 -19.60
CA ARG A 82 4.29 -2.47 -20.90
C ARG A 82 5.57 -3.25 -21.25
N PRO A 83 5.48 -4.40 -21.93
CA PRO A 83 6.66 -5.10 -22.43
C PRO A 83 7.51 -4.16 -23.31
N GLY A 84 8.77 -3.94 -22.92
CA GLY A 84 9.70 -3.05 -23.64
C GLY A 84 9.38 -1.55 -23.59
N GLY A 85 8.34 -1.13 -22.85
CA GLY A 85 7.89 0.26 -22.78
C GLY A 85 8.26 0.97 -21.47
N PRO A 86 8.16 2.32 -21.43
CA PRO A 86 8.31 3.08 -20.20
C PRO A 86 7.24 2.69 -19.17
N GLU A 87 7.56 2.87 -17.89
CA GLU A 87 6.59 2.73 -16.80
C GLU A 87 5.53 3.84 -16.89
N GLU A 88 4.26 3.47 -17.00
CA GLU A 88 3.16 4.40 -16.79
C GLU A 88 2.97 4.57 -15.28
N LEU A 89 3.23 5.79 -14.78
CA LEU A 89 3.10 6.10 -13.36
C LEU A 89 1.65 5.94 -12.88
N PRO A 90 1.42 5.45 -11.65
CA PRO A 90 0.10 5.50 -11.04
C PRO A 90 -0.32 6.96 -10.83
N VAL A 91 -1.63 7.21 -10.90
CA VAL A 91 -2.24 8.51 -10.60
C VAL A 91 -2.85 8.45 -9.21
N LEU A 92 -2.43 9.34 -8.32
CA LEU A 92 -2.93 9.48 -6.96
C LEU A 92 -3.88 10.69 -6.83
N ASP A 93 -4.74 10.65 -5.83
CA ASP A 93 -5.57 11.80 -5.42
C ASP A 93 -5.04 12.41 -4.11
N PRO A 94 -4.22 13.48 -4.16
CA PRO A 94 -3.73 14.16 -2.96
C PRO A 94 -4.83 14.92 -2.20
N GLY A 95 -6.00 15.15 -2.81
CA GLY A 95 -7.14 15.76 -2.12
C GLY A 95 -7.83 14.81 -1.15
N ARG A 96 -7.52 13.50 -1.22
CA ARG A 96 -8.09 12.46 -0.36
C ARG A 96 -6.96 11.70 0.31
N PHE A 97 -6.75 11.94 1.60
CA PHE A 97 -5.72 11.22 2.33
C PHE A 97 -6.03 11.11 3.82
N ARG A 98 -5.38 10.15 4.47
CA ARG A 98 -5.23 10.09 5.93
C ARG A 98 -3.75 10.06 6.27
N THR A 99 -3.38 10.53 7.45
CA THR A 99 -1.99 10.44 7.94
C THR A 99 -1.90 9.52 9.14
N GLY A 100 -0.71 8.95 9.37
CA GLY A 100 -0.45 8.14 10.55
C GLY A 100 1.03 7.83 10.77
N LEU A 101 1.39 7.56 12.02
CA LEU A 101 2.74 7.19 12.44
C LEU A 101 2.95 5.68 12.30
N CYS A 102 4.01 5.24 11.64
CA CYS A 102 4.41 3.84 11.64
C CYS A 102 5.01 3.46 12.99
N VAL A 103 4.37 2.52 13.69
CA VAL A 103 4.76 2.09 15.04
C VAL A 103 5.45 0.73 15.05
N ALA A 104 5.23 -0.11 14.03
CA ALA A 104 5.93 -1.39 13.90
C ALA A 104 5.97 -1.85 12.44
N VAL A 105 7.01 -2.59 12.09
CA VAL A 105 7.15 -3.27 10.79
C VAL A 105 7.64 -4.69 11.01
N ARG A 106 7.02 -5.67 10.34
CA ARG A 106 7.49 -7.05 10.22
C ARG A 106 7.60 -7.40 8.75
N GLN A 107 8.60 -8.19 8.37
CA GLN A 107 8.89 -8.57 6.98
C GLN A 107 8.67 -10.08 6.83
N GLY A 108 8.24 -10.53 5.65
CA GLY A 108 8.21 -11.95 5.29
C GLY A 108 7.37 -12.85 6.21
N VAL A 109 6.31 -12.31 6.82
CA VAL A 109 5.41 -13.09 7.68
C VAL A 109 4.58 -14.03 6.78
N PRO A 110 4.63 -15.35 6.99
CA PRO A 110 3.75 -16.26 6.25
C PRO A 110 2.28 -15.87 6.44
N VAL A 111 1.48 -15.91 5.38
CA VAL A 111 0.05 -15.51 5.44
C VAL A 111 -0.72 -16.32 6.49
N THR A 112 -0.41 -17.61 6.59
CA THR A 112 -0.99 -18.54 7.59
C THR A 112 -0.53 -18.28 9.02
N ALA A 113 0.54 -17.50 9.22
CA ALA A 113 1.07 -17.14 10.54
C ALA A 113 0.64 -15.73 10.99
N VAL A 114 -0.18 -15.03 10.20
CA VAL A 114 -0.77 -13.75 10.61
C VAL A 114 -1.83 -14.02 11.67
N THR A 115 -1.69 -13.35 12.80
CA THR A 115 -2.50 -13.59 13.99
C THR A 115 -3.82 -12.79 13.93
N PRO A 116 -4.89 -13.25 14.62
CA PRO A 116 -6.18 -12.58 14.61
C PRO A 116 -6.16 -11.10 15.06
N ASP A 117 -5.27 -10.73 15.98
CA ASP A 117 -5.11 -9.34 16.44
C ASP A 117 -4.63 -8.40 15.31
N LEU A 118 -3.84 -8.91 14.37
CA LEU A 118 -3.40 -8.14 13.21
C LEU A 118 -4.54 -7.94 12.21
N PHE A 119 -5.42 -8.92 12.03
CA PHE A 119 -6.60 -8.79 11.18
C PHE A 119 -7.63 -7.83 11.78
N ALA A 120 -7.85 -7.89 13.10
CA ALA A 120 -8.79 -7.03 13.82
C ALA A 120 -8.49 -5.54 13.67
N ALA A 121 -7.22 -5.18 13.46
CA ALA A 121 -6.79 -3.82 13.22
C ALA A 121 -6.51 -3.51 11.73
N SER A 122 -6.88 -4.39 10.79
CA SER A 122 -6.67 -4.16 9.35
C SER A 122 -7.93 -3.65 8.65
N LEU A 123 -7.94 -3.62 7.31
CA LEU A 123 -9.12 -3.20 6.55
C LEU A 123 -10.28 -4.18 6.78
N PRO A 124 -11.54 -3.72 6.88
CA PRO A 124 -12.74 -4.56 7.03
C PRO A 124 -12.86 -5.73 6.03
N THR A 125 -12.26 -5.60 4.86
CA THR A 125 -12.25 -6.64 3.81
C THR A 125 -11.16 -7.71 3.99
N ILE A 126 -10.22 -7.52 4.93
CA ILE A 126 -9.13 -8.45 5.25
C ILE A 126 -9.31 -8.92 6.70
N ARG A 127 -10.01 -10.02 6.89
CA ARG A 127 -10.46 -10.49 8.22
C ARG A 127 -9.71 -11.74 8.68
N ASP A 128 -9.03 -12.40 7.76
CA ASP A 128 -8.43 -13.71 7.92
C ASP A 128 -7.35 -13.95 6.86
N ALA A 129 -6.69 -15.11 6.96
CA ALA A 129 -5.63 -15.51 6.03
C ALA A 129 -6.13 -15.62 4.58
N ASP A 130 -7.36 -16.08 4.37
CA ASP A 130 -7.92 -16.29 3.02
C ASP A 130 -8.22 -14.96 2.32
N SER A 131 -8.85 -14.02 3.04
CA SER A 131 -9.10 -12.68 2.53
C SER A 131 -7.81 -11.87 2.34
N LEU A 132 -6.78 -12.08 3.18
CA LEU A 132 -5.44 -11.54 2.94
C LEU A 132 -4.80 -12.12 1.68
N ALA A 133 -4.85 -13.44 1.51
CA ALA A 133 -4.33 -14.10 0.31
C ALA A 133 -5.00 -13.55 -0.96
N ALA A 134 -6.33 -13.46 -0.96
CA ALA A 134 -7.10 -12.88 -2.06
C ALA A 134 -6.74 -11.41 -2.34
N ALA A 135 -6.53 -10.61 -1.29
CA ALA A 135 -6.09 -9.23 -1.43
C ALA A 135 -4.68 -9.11 -2.03
N LEU A 136 -3.73 -9.96 -1.62
CA LEU A 136 -2.38 -9.99 -2.19
C LEU A 136 -2.43 -10.37 -3.67
N VAL A 137 -3.16 -11.42 -4.05
CA VAL A 137 -3.30 -11.84 -5.45
C VAL A 137 -3.92 -10.73 -6.29
N ARG A 138 -5.00 -10.09 -5.81
CA ARG A 138 -5.66 -8.98 -6.50
C ARG A 138 -4.70 -7.80 -6.75
N ARG A 139 -3.90 -7.42 -5.75
CA ARG A 139 -3.00 -6.26 -5.81
C ARG A 139 -1.76 -6.53 -6.66
N TYR A 140 -1.22 -7.73 -6.58
CA TYR A 140 0.12 -8.04 -7.09
C TYR A 140 0.14 -8.96 -8.32
N GLY A 141 -0.97 -9.66 -8.64
CA GLY A 141 -1.04 -10.55 -9.81
C GLY A 141 -0.75 -9.84 -11.13
N GLY A 142 -1.24 -8.61 -11.30
CA GLY A 142 -0.93 -7.79 -12.47
C GLY A 142 0.50 -7.24 -12.50
N LEU A 143 1.20 -7.18 -11.36
CA LEU A 143 2.59 -6.71 -11.25
C LEU A 143 3.60 -7.85 -11.47
N PHE A 144 3.21 -9.08 -11.15
CA PHE A 144 4.04 -10.28 -11.28
C PHE A 144 3.30 -11.35 -12.10
N PRO A 145 3.10 -11.13 -13.42
CA PRO A 145 2.29 -12.03 -14.26
C PRO A 145 2.88 -13.44 -14.39
N ASP A 146 4.17 -13.60 -14.13
CA ASP A 146 4.86 -14.89 -14.17
C ASP A 146 4.64 -15.73 -12.91
N LEU A 147 3.99 -15.19 -11.87
CA LEU A 147 3.69 -15.90 -10.64
C LEU A 147 2.23 -16.36 -10.62
N ALA A 148 2.02 -17.65 -10.37
CA ALA A 148 0.70 -18.17 -10.04
C ALA A 148 0.20 -17.57 -8.71
N PRO A 149 -1.13 -17.48 -8.49
CA PRO A 149 -1.69 -16.97 -7.24
C PRO A 149 -1.11 -17.61 -5.98
N ALA A 150 -0.91 -18.93 -5.98
CA ALA A 150 -0.31 -19.66 -4.86
C ALA A 150 1.14 -19.24 -4.58
N GLU A 151 1.91 -18.94 -5.63
CA GLU A 151 3.30 -18.49 -5.50
C GLU A 151 3.37 -17.07 -4.94
N ILE A 152 2.42 -16.19 -5.27
CA ILE A 152 2.29 -14.86 -4.65
C ILE A 152 2.05 -15.02 -3.16
N VAL A 153 1.08 -15.84 -2.76
CA VAL A 153 0.74 -16.06 -1.35
C VAL A 153 1.90 -16.69 -0.58
N ALA A 154 2.63 -17.64 -1.19
CA ALA A 154 3.77 -18.31 -0.58
C ALA A 154 4.95 -17.38 -0.26
N ARG A 155 5.02 -16.18 -0.87
CA ARG A 155 6.01 -15.16 -0.49
C ARG A 155 5.77 -14.58 0.91
N GLY A 156 4.58 -14.77 1.48
CA GLY A 156 4.17 -14.11 2.71
C GLY A 156 3.91 -12.62 2.53
N CYS A 157 3.78 -11.91 3.65
CA CYS A 157 3.49 -10.49 3.68
C CYS A 157 4.44 -9.73 4.63
N ALA A 158 4.71 -8.49 4.28
CA ALA A 158 5.16 -7.50 5.24
C ALA A 158 3.96 -6.87 5.95
N VAL A 159 4.09 -6.65 7.25
CA VAL A 159 3.08 -6.08 8.13
C VAL A 159 3.56 -4.72 8.60
N THR A 160 2.82 -3.67 8.30
CA THR A 160 3.07 -2.31 8.81
C THR A 160 1.95 -1.93 9.76
N ARG A 161 2.28 -1.63 11.02
CA ARG A 161 1.33 -1.07 11.99
C ARG A 161 1.43 0.45 11.98
N LEU A 162 0.29 1.10 11.84
CA LEU A 162 0.14 2.55 11.80
C LEU A 162 -0.80 2.98 12.93
N ARG A 163 -0.46 4.10 13.55
CA ARG A 163 -1.37 4.86 14.39
C ARG A 163 -1.84 6.06 13.57
N LEU A 164 -3.07 6.00 13.07
CA LEU A 164 -3.70 7.05 12.30
C LEU A 164 -3.96 8.28 13.18
N ASP A 165 -3.84 9.45 12.58
CA ASP A 165 -4.28 10.69 13.23
C ASP A 165 -5.81 10.73 13.28
N GLU A 166 -6.33 11.54 14.20
CA GLU A 166 -7.76 11.82 14.30
C GLU A 166 -8.22 12.56 13.03
N ALA A 167 -9.41 12.19 12.54
CA ALA A 167 -10.02 12.75 11.34
C ALA A 167 -10.71 14.09 11.61
#